data_AF-A0A9D7G011-F1
#
_entry.id   AF-A0A9D7G011-F1
#
_cell.length_a   1.000
_cell.length_b   1.000
_cell.length_c   1.000
_cell.angle_alpha   90.00
_cell.angle_beta   90.00
_cell.angle_gamma   90.00
#
_symmetry.space_group_name_H-M   'P 1'
#
loop_
_entity.id
_entity.type
_entity.pdbx_description
1 polymer ?
#
loop_
_entity_poly.entity_id
_entity_poly.type
_entity_poly.pdbx_seq_one_letter_code
_entity_poly.pdbx_strand_id
1 'polypeptide(L)' 'MKVVNVHQRLLYAPPEQVGELIDSLASPSDALWPGQAWPRLKLNRPLSVGAAGGHGPIPYFQRPTPRGRWCAFVSPHP' A
#
# COMPACT_ATOMS: atom_id res chain seq x y z
N MET A 1 16.54 10.70 -10.61
CA MET A 1 15.37 11.35 -11.25
C MET A 1 14.14 11.05 -10.41
N LYS A 2 13.31 12.04 -10.09
CA LYS A 2 12.08 11.79 -9.32
C LYS A 2 11.00 11.21 -10.24
N VAL A 3 10.69 9.92 -10.08
CA VAL A 3 9.62 9.24 -10.82
C VAL A 3 8.36 9.22 -9.96
N VAL A 4 7.22 9.60 -10.56
CA VAL A 4 5.89 9.43 -9.95
C VAL A 4 5.14 8.40 -10.79
N ASN A 5 4.76 7.29 -10.17
CA ASN A 5 3.95 6.26 -10.79
C ASN A 5 2.58 6.21 -10.10
N VAL A 6 1.52 6.48 -10.86
CA VAL A 6 0.14 6.51 -10.36
C VAL A 6 -0.66 5.42 -11.07
N HIS A 7 -1.22 4.49 -10.29
CA HIS A 7 -2.14 3.47 -10.79
C HIS A 7 -3.57 3.83 -10.35
N GLN A 8 -4.48 4.00 -11.30
CA GLN A 8 -5.89 4.35 -11.06
C GLN A 8 -6.81 3.32 -11.71
N ARG A 9 -7.93 3.01 -11.06
CA ARG A 9 -8.98 2.11 -11.58
C ARG A 9 -10.35 2.61 -11.16
N LEU A 10 -11.35 2.42 -12.01
CA LEU A 10 -12.76 2.59 -11.65
C LEU A 10 -13.27 1.25 -11.10
N LEU A 11 -13.88 1.28 -9.92
CA LEU A 11 -14.47 0.11 -9.27
C LEU A 11 -15.96 0.36 -9.06
N TYR A 12 -16.79 -0.58 -9.47
CA TYR A 12 -18.23 -0.58 -9.21
C TYR A 12 -18.51 -1.19 -7.83
N ALA A 13 -17.98 -0.57 -6.78
CA ALA A 13 -18.12 -1.01 -5.40
C ALA A 13 -18.22 0.19 -4.45
N PRO A 14 -18.86 0.04 -3.28
CA PRO A 14 -18.88 1.06 -2.24
C PRO A 14 -17.45 1.45 -1.80
N PRO A 15 -17.15 2.75 -1.59
CA PRO A 15 -15.85 3.20 -1.11
C PRO A 15 -15.41 2.53 0.20
N GLU A 16 -16.34 2.15 1.06
CA GLU A 16 -16.09 1.50 2.34
C GLU A 16 -15.45 0.12 2.15
N GLN A 17 -15.98 -0.69 1.21
CA GLN A 17 -15.43 -2.02 0.91
C GLN A 17 -14.04 -1.92 0.29
N VAL A 18 -13.84 -0.93 -0.59
CA VAL A 18 -12.51 -0.67 -1.17
C VAL A 18 -11.55 -0.21 -0.07
N GLY A 19 -12.02 0.62 0.86
CA GLY A 19 -11.24 1.09 2.00
C GLY A 19 -10.82 -0.03 2.93
N GLU A 20 -11.69 -0.98 3.23
CA GLU A 20 -11.35 -2.17 4.04
C GLU A 20 -10.24 -3.01 3.40
N LEU A 21 -10.30 -3.22 2.08
CA LEU A 21 -9.24 -3.92 1.34
C LEU A 21 -7.91 -3.16 1.42
N ILE A 22 -7.96 -1.84 1.24
CA ILE A 22 -6.79 -0.97 1.35
C ILE A 22 -6.22 -1.04 2.77
N ASP A 23 -7.05 -0.93 3.80
CA ASP A 23 -6.64 -0.92 5.21
C ASP A 23 -6.07 -2.27 5.66
N SER A 24 -6.43 -3.37 4.98
CA SER A 24 -5.86 -4.71 5.22
C SER A 24 -4.43 -4.87 4.73
N LEU A 25 -3.93 -3.97 3.88
CA LEU A 25 -2.66 -4.11 3.19
C LEU A 25 -1.47 -4.22 4.17
N ALA A 26 -0.61 -5.21 3.94
CA ALA A 26 0.52 -5.62 4.78
C ALA A 26 0.15 -6.17 6.17
N SER A 27 -1.13 -6.38 6.47
CA SER A 27 -1.59 -7.02 7.70
C SER A 27 -1.62 -8.56 7.57
N PRO A 28 -1.84 -9.31 8.67
CA PRO A 28 -2.09 -10.75 8.59
C PRO A 28 -3.33 -11.12 7.75
N SER A 29 -4.29 -10.21 7.62
CA SER A 29 -5.54 -10.39 6.88
C SER A 29 -5.51 -9.71 5.50
N ASP A 30 -4.31 -9.45 4.96
CA ASP A 30 -4.13 -8.78 3.68
C ASP A 30 -4.83 -9.53 2.54
N ALA A 31 -5.88 -8.91 2.00
CA ALA A 31 -6.68 -9.45 0.91
C ALA A 31 -6.35 -8.81 -0.45
N LEU A 32 -5.46 -7.82 -0.47
CA LEU A 32 -5.16 -7.01 -1.66
C LEU A 32 -3.80 -7.34 -2.27
N TRP A 33 -2.80 -7.68 -1.45
CA TRP A 33 -1.45 -7.96 -1.94
C TRP A 33 -1.39 -9.32 -2.66
N PRO A 34 -0.86 -9.38 -3.90
CA PRO A 34 -0.75 -10.62 -4.67
C PRO A 34 0.43 -11.49 -4.19
N GLY A 35 0.37 -11.97 -2.94
CA GLY A 35 1.47 -12.67 -2.27
C GLY A 35 1.91 -14.00 -2.91
N GLN A 36 1.13 -14.55 -3.85
CA GLN A 36 1.53 -15.73 -4.63
C GLN A 36 2.55 -15.38 -5.74
N ALA A 37 2.50 -14.15 -6.26
CA ALA A 37 3.34 -13.70 -7.37
C ALA A 37 4.47 -12.77 -6.93
N TRP A 38 4.39 -12.20 -5.71
CA TRP A 38 5.33 -11.20 -5.21
C TRP A 38 5.78 -11.52 -3.77
N PRO A 39 7.03 -11.16 -3.40
CA PRO A 39 7.45 -11.18 -2.00
C PRO A 39 6.45 -10.44 -1.11
N ARG A 40 6.22 -10.93 0.11
CA ARG A 40 5.27 -10.31 1.04
C ARG A 40 5.67 -8.85 1.29
N LEU A 41 4.70 -7.95 1.14
CA LEU A 41 4.79 -6.60 1.67
C LEU A 41 4.77 -6.67 3.20
N LYS A 42 5.79 -6.12 3.85
CA LYS A 42 5.88 -6.03 5.31
C LYS A 42 6.04 -4.58 5.70
N LEU A 43 5.25 -4.14 6.66
CA LEU A 43 5.38 -2.84 7.32
C LEU A 43 5.79 -3.06 8.78
N ASN A 44 6.52 -2.12 9.35
CA ASN A 44 6.94 -2.14 10.76
C ASN A 44 5.80 -1.81 11.74
N ARG A 45 4.67 -1.33 11.23
CA ARG A 45 3.45 -1.00 11.97
C ARG A 45 2.24 -1.10 11.03
N PRO A 46 0.99 -1.10 11.54
CA PRO A 46 -0.20 -1.06 10.69
C PRO A 46 -0.18 0.08 9.69
N LEU A 47 -0.87 -0.11 8.56
CA LEU A 47 -0.98 0.86 7.48
C LEU A 47 -1.44 2.22 8.02
N SER A 48 -0.49 3.14 8.14
CA SER A 48 -0.68 4.45 8.75
C SER A 48 0.45 5.37 8.29
N VAL A 49 0.23 6.67 8.40
CA VAL A 49 1.24 7.67 8.02
C VAL A 49 2.58 7.38 8.69
N GLY A 50 3.64 7.35 7.88
CA GLY A 50 5.00 7.09 8.35
C GLY A 50 5.33 5.61 8.60
N ALA A 51 4.39 4.68 8.38
CA ALA A 51 4.72 3.25 8.37
C ALA A 51 5.83 2.99 7.34
N ALA A 52 6.86 2.26 7.75
CA ALA A 52 8.02 1.96 6.94
C ALA A 52 8.10 0.46 6.69
N GLY A 53 8.62 0.07 5.54
CA GLY A 53 8.69 -1.34 5.20
C GLY A 53 9.10 -1.54 3.75
N GLY A 54 8.56 -2.57 3.12
CA GLY A 54 9.02 -2.98 1.80
C GLY A 54 8.43 -4.29 1.34
N HIS A 55 8.63 -4.60 0.07
CA HIS A 55 8.47 -5.97 -0.43
C HIS A 55 9.77 -6.40 -1.10
N GLY A 56 10.28 -7.56 -0.72
CA GLY A 56 11.58 -8.04 -1.18
C GLY A 56 12.68 -6.99 -0.93
N PRO A 57 13.52 -6.65 -1.92
CA PRO A 57 14.59 -5.67 -1.78
C PRO A 57 14.14 -4.21 -1.87
N ILE A 58 12.83 -3.92 -2.05
CA ILE A 58 12.34 -2.58 -2.35
C ILE A 58 11.77 -1.93 -1.09
N PRO A 59 12.45 -0.93 -0.49
CA PRO A 59 11.95 -0.20 0.67
C PRO A 59 10.88 0.82 0.29
N TYR A 60 9.95 1.08 1.22
CA TYR A 60 8.89 2.08 1.12
C TYR A 60 8.61 2.78 2.46
N PHE A 61 8.07 3.98 2.36
CA PHE A 61 7.41 4.71 3.44
C PHE A 61 5.99 5.13 3.02
N GLN A 62 5.03 5.00 3.94
CA GLN A 62 3.65 5.47 3.75
C GLN A 62 3.57 6.99 3.88
N ARG A 63 2.95 7.63 2.88
CA ARG A 63 2.62 9.06 2.90
C ARG A 63 1.18 9.31 3.36
N PRO A 64 0.87 10.53 3.84
CA PRO A 64 -0.49 10.94 4.09
C PRO A 64 -1.36 10.79 2.83
N THR A 65 -2.46 10.07 2.96
CA THR A 65 -3.52 9.97 1.94
C THR A 65 -4.90 10.06 2.60
N PRO A 66 -5.95 10.49 1.89
CA PRO A 66 -7.31 10.35 2.36
C PRO A 66 -7.63 8.87 2.58
N ARG A 67 -8.12 8.53 3.79
CA ARG A 67 -8.50 7.15 4.14
C ARG A 67 -9.49 6.58 3.12
N GLY A 68 -9.33 5.29 2.82
CA GLY A 68 -10.28 4.52 2.03
C GLY A 68 -10.37 4.84 0.54
N ARG A 69 -9.51 5.71 -0.02
CA ARG A 69 -9.53 6.05 -1.45
C ARG A 69 -8.21 5.83 -2.16
N TRP A 70 -7.08 6.00 -1.46
CA TRP A 70 -5.74 5.94 -2.03
C TRP A 70 -4.73 5.49 -0.98
N CYS A 71 -3.69 4.77 -1.42
CA CYS A 71 -2.45 4.56 -0.66
C CYS A 71 -1.25 5.01 -1.47
N ALA A 72 -0.26 5.59 -0.80
CA ALA A 72 0.93 6.12 -1.44
C ALA A 72 2.19 5.62 -0.72
N PHE A 73 3.03 4.92 -1.46
CA PHE A 73 4.33 4.46 -1.00
C PHE A 73 5.42 5.31 -1.66
N VAL A 74 6.43 5.69 -0.87
CA VAL A 74 7.62 6.35 -1.36
C VAL A 74 8.80 5.46 -1.12
N SER A 75 9.50 5.07 -2.18
CA SER A 75 10.79 4.42 -2.03
C SER A 75 11.85 5.49 -1.75
N PRO A 76 12.68 5.35 -0.69
CA PRO A 76 13.87 6.17 -0.58
C PRO A 76 14.75 5.91 -1.80
N HIS A 77 15.19 6.99 -2.46
CA HIS A 77 16.30 6.86 -3.40
C HIS A 77 17.52 6.32 -2.64
N PRO A 78 18.38 5.48 -3.26
CA PRO A 78 19.76 5.39 -2.82
C PRO A 78 20.46 6.75 -2.93
#